data_AF-A0A219AQ69-F1
#
_entry.id   AF-A0A219AQ69-F1
#
_cell.length_a   1.000
_cell.length_b   1.000
_cell.length_c   1.000
_cell.angle_alpha   90.00
_cell.angle_beta   90.00
_cell.angle_gamma   90.00
#
_symmetry.space_group_name_H-M   'P 1'
#
loop_
_entity.id
_entity.type
_entity.pdbx_description
1 polymer ?
#
loop_
_entity_poly.entity_id
_entity_poly.type
_entity_poly.pdbx_seq_one_letter_code
_entity_poly.pdbx_strand_id
1 'polypeptide(L)'
;MLGARTLHAANEQLCKLRGCTEEFGGIPIVVFCGDFHQFRPVQERSILLPSAAIPWDEERTFRTEQRYQHDKAHALWKKFTTVVMLNEQVRAAGDPRLRGLLTRIREGIQDQTDVDLLNRTCYQEGRRIPWESGITVVTPLNKNRWNLNVEAVLSFQKQRQAPMRIFISEHKWKDGQPTEEEALMMMGYGDDSAIPVPAIFMFVPGMAVVVNQNTHQGLKVVNGSRYVALDVILDKKYPGYRISRDTTLHFGPPAGVLLASESTRDLHFVGMPPGTVLLAPISTKIECQSKRPWQQCDVTRRGLPCAAAFACTDYKVQSRTLDQVALELRGTRTTNIDGKAVPAQCDPYSLYVQLSRSRSLKGIMLLSKARGKDFIGNKVPDNMVAAEQELEVLSETTIKEAECWDWTE
;
A
#
# COMPACT_ATOMS: atom_id res chain seq x y z
N MET A 1 2.63 5.54 -10.09
CA MET A 1 3.36 5.76 -8.82
C MET A 1 4.79 6.31 -9.00
N LEU A 2 5.53 6.03 -10.07
CA LEU A 2 6.84 6.67 -10.28
C LEU A 2 6.67 8.15 -10.63
N GLY A 3 7.27 9.04 -9.85
CA GLY A 3 7.18 10.48 -10.05
C GLY A 3 8.36 11.04 -10.85
N ALA A 4 8.18 12.26 -11.36
CA ALA A 4 9.17 12.91 -12.22
C ALA A 4 10.54 13.10 -11.56
N ARG A 5 10.58 13.37 -10.24
CA ARG A 5 11.86 13.55 -9.54
C ARG A 5 12.61 12.24 -9.39
N THR A 6 11.87 11.15 -9.18
CA THR A 6 12.45 9.81 -9.15
C THR A 6 13.08 9.46 -10.50
N LEU A 7 12.40 9.77 -11.62
CA LEU A 7 12.96 9.56 -12.96
C LEU A 7 14.22 10.40 -13.20
N HIS A 8 14.17 11.70 -12.87
CA HIS A 8 15.33 12.59 -12.97
C HIS A 8 16.52 12.05 -12.18
N ALA A 9 16.32 11.69 -10.91
CA ALA A 9 17.38 11.16 -10.06
C ALA A 9 17.95 9.84 -10.60
N ALA A 10 17.10 8.96 -11.15
CA ALA A 10 17.55 7.72 -11.78
C ALA A 10 18.43 7.99 -13.00
N ASN A 11 18.02 8.91 -13.87
CA ASN A 11 18.81 9.32 -15.03
C ASN A 11 20.18 9.87 -14.61
N GLU A 12 20.21 10.87 -13.72
CA GLU A 12 21.46 11.48 -13.23
C GLU A 12 22.40 10.45 -12.61
N GLN A 13 21.86 9.54 -11.80
CA GLN A 13 22.65 8.51 -11.14
C GLN A 13 23.20 7.49 -12.14
N LEU A 14 22.44 7.12 -13.17
CA LEU A 14 22.90 6.23 -14.24
C LEU A 14 24.01 6.89 -15.07
N CYS A 15 23.84 8.16 -15.47
CA CYS A 15 24.85 8.92 -16.19
C CYS A 15 26.17 8.97 -15.39
N LYS A 16 26.07 9.29 -14.09
CA LYS A 16 27.21 9.35 -13.18
C LYS A 16 27.91 8.00 -13.03
N LEU A 17 27.16 6.93 -12.75
CA LEU A 17 27.73 5.60 -12.52
C LEU A 17 28.37 5.01 -13.77
N ARG A 18 27.84 5.33 -14.95
CA ARG A 18 28.32 4.82 -16.24
C ARG A 18 29.36 5.74 -16.90
N GLY A 19 29.65 6.90 -16.32
CA GLY A 19 30.55 7.90 -16.90
C GLY A 19 30.08 8.38 -18.28
N CYS A 20 28.77 8.34 -18.54
CA CYS A 20 28.17 8.60 -19.84
C CYS A 20 27.14 9.71 -19.68
N THR A 21 27.28 10.78 -20.47
CA THR A 21 26.37 11.94 -20.43
C THR A 21 25.11 11.74 -21.28
N GLU A 22 25.01 10.63 -22.01
CA GLU A 22 23.79 10.26 -22.72
C GLU A 22 22.68 9.90 -21.74
N GLU A 23 21.44 10.01 -22.19
CA GLU A 23 20.26 9.72 -21.39
C GLU A 23 20.30 8.28 -20.87
N PHE A 24 19.89 8.11 -19.62
CA PHE A 24 20.00 6.87 -18.85
C PHE A 24 21.41 6.26 -18.83
N GLY A 25 22.44 7.08 -19.02
CA GLY A 25 23.84 6.65 -19.10
C GLY A 25 24.13 5.77 -20.33
N GLY A 26 23.43 6.00 -21.44
CA GLY A 26 23.63 5.25 -22.69
C GLY A 26 23.07 3.82 -22.63
N ILE A 27 22.04 3.58 -21.82
CA ILE A 27 21.31 2.31 -21.85
C ILE A 27 20.50 2.28 -23.16
N PRO A 28 20.69 1.27 -24.01
CA PRO A 28 20.12 1.27 -25.37
C PRO A 28 18.59 1.11 -25.37
N ILE A 29 18.04 0.39 -24.39
CA ILE A 29 16.60 0.11 -24.30
C ILE A 29 16.14 0.36 -22.87
N VAL A 30 15.19 1.27 -22.71
CA VAL A 30 14.51 1.56 -21.45
C VAL A 30 13.03 1.31 -21.64
N VAL A 31 12.44 0.46 -20.80
CA VAL A 31 11.02 0.12 -20.87
C VAL A 31 10.31 0.61 -19.63
N PHE A 32 9.26 1.40 -19.82
CA PHE A 32 8.32 1.75 -18.77
C PHE A 32 7.05 0.94 -18.92
N CYS A 33 6.60 0.34 -17.82
CA CYS A 33 5.33 -0.39 -17.76
C CYS A 33 4.52 0.15 -16.58
N GLY A 34 3.24 0.45 -16.81
CA GLY A 34 2.37 1.00 -15.79
C GLY A 34 0.95 1.24 -16.30
N ASP A 35 0.10 1.75 -15.41
CA ASP A 35 -1.27 2.14 -15.72
C ASP A 35 -1.54 3.45 -14.98
N PHE A 36 -1.85 4.51 -15.72
CA PHE A 36 -2.06 5.86 -15.16
C PHE A 36 -3.39 6.01 -14.45
N HIS A 37 -4.30 5.04 -14.61
CA HIS A 37 -5.49 4.89 -13.77
C HIS A 37 -5.21 4.24 -12.40
N GLN A 38 -3.96 3.89 -12.09
CA GLN A 38 -3.54 3.52 -10.73
C GLN A 38 -3.10 4.76 -9.93
N PHE A 39 -2.64 4.56 -8.69
CA PHE A 39 -2.25 5.68 -7.84
C PHE A 39 -1.15 6.56 -8.45
N ARG A 40 -1.39 7.87 -8.31
CA ARG A 40 -0.44 8.93 -8.60
C ARG A 40 0.81 8.81 -7.70
N PRO A 41 1.94 9.34 -8.14
CA PRO A 41 3.13 9.47 -7.30
C PRO A 41 2.83 10.20 -5.98
N VAL A 42 3.25 9.63 -4.85
CA VAL A 42 3.02 10.23 -3.53
C VAL A 42 3.90 11.47 -3.39
N GLN A 43 3.30 12.63 -3.08
CA GLN A 43 4.00 13.92 -2.94
C GLN A 43 4.74 14.41 -4.20
N GLU A 44 4.43 13.84 -5.37
CA GLU A 44 5.00 14.24 -6.65
C GLU A 44 3.89 14.44 -7.69
N ARG A 45 4.22 15.13 -8.79
CA ARG A 45 3.30 15.31 -9.92
C ARG A 45 3.42 14.12 -10.88
N SER A 46 2.33 13.84 -11.61
CA SER A 46 2.33 12.84 -12.68
C SER A 46 3.33 13.24 -13.76
N ILE A 47 4.12 12.28 -14.24
CA ILE A 47 5.05 12.50 -15.35
C ILE A 47 4.33 12.79 -16.68
N LEU A 48 3.06 12.41 -16.81
CA LEU A 48 2.27 12.69 -18.00
C LEU A 48 1.97 14.18 -18.20
N LEU A 49 1.99 14.95 -17.12
CA LEU A 49 1.58 16.35 -17.17
C LEU A 49 2.79 17.28 -17.04
N PRO A 50 2.79 18.43 -17.73
CA PRO A 50 3.83 19.44 -17.55
C PRO A 50 3.74 20.05 -16.14
N SER A 51 4.83 20.65 -15.66
CA SER A 51 4.85 21.30 -14.33
C SER A 51 3.94 22.52 -14.20
N ALA A 52 3.43 23.05 -15.32
CA ALA A 52 2.45 24.13 -15.35
C ALA A 52 1.01 23.61 -15.14
N ALA A 53 0.74 22.33 -15.41
CA ALA A 53 -0.57 21.75 -15.16
C ALA A 53 -0.84 21.73 -13.65
N ILE A 54 -1.89 22.45 -13.24
CA ILE A 54 -2.26 22.62 -11.84
C ILE A 54 -2.73 21.27 -11.28
N PRO A 55 -2.10 20.74 -10.21
CA PRO A 55 -2.63 19.58 -9.51
C PRO A 55 -3.80 19.99 -8.62
N TRP A 56 -4.80 19.11 -8.53
CA TRP A 56 -6.00 19.15 -7.70
C TRP A 56 -5.78 19.11 -6.16
N ASP A 57 -4.73 19.72 -5.64
CA ASP A 57 -4.55 19.93 -4.18
C ASP A 57 -3.61 21.15 -4.01
N GLU A 58 -4.20 22.32 -3.80
CA GLU A 58 -3.51 23.49 -3.28
C GLU A 58 -3.03 23.15 -1.87
N GLU A 59 -1.75 22.78 -1.71
CA GLU A 59 -0.94 23.03 -0.50
C GLU A 59 0.42 22.33 -0.64
N ARG A 60 1.32 22.97 -1.38
CA ARG A 60 2.78 23.00 -1.14
C ARG A 60 3.42 23.75 -2.28
N THR A 61 4.16 24.79 -1.93
CA THR A 61 5.06 25.51 -2.84
C THR A 61 5.90 24.50 -3.62
N PHE A 62 5.58 24.34 -4.90
CA PHE A 62 6.35 23.53 -5.83
C PHE A 62 7.64 24.29 -6.09
N ARG A 63 8.69 23.93 -5.34
CA ARG A 63 9.94 24.70 -5.28
C ARG A 63 10.56 24.79 -6.67
N THR A 64 11.29 25.86 -6.95
CA THR A 64 11.98 26.06 -8.23
C THR A 64 12.80 24.84 -8.65
N GLU A 65 13.53 24.24 -7.71
CA GLU A 65 14.29 23.02 -7.94
C GLU A 65 13.40 21.82 -8.32
N GLN A 66 12.27 21.63 -7.62
CA GLN A 66 11.33 20.54 -7.95
C GLN A 66 10.71 20.73 -9.34
N ARG A 67 10.48 21.98 -9.74
CA ARG A 67 10.01 22.33 -11.08
C ARG A 67 11.05 22.01 -12.14
N TYR A 68 12.30 22.45 -11.93
CA TYR A 68 13.41 22.13 -12.82
C TYR A 68 13.57 20.61 -13.03
N GLN A 69 13.61 19.84 -11.93
CA GLN A 69 13.71 18.38 -11.97
C GLN A 69 12.53 17.74 -12.71
N HIS A 70 11.31 18.25 -12.48
CA HIS A 70 10.11 17.78 -13.17
C HIS A 70 10.17 18.06 -14.67
N ASP A 71 10.52 19.27 -15.07
CA ASP A 71 10.55 19.67 -16.47
C ASP A 71 11.62 18.88 -17.25
N LYS A 72 12.80 18.65 -16.65
CA LYS A 72 13.83 17.78 -17.20
C LYS A 72 13.35 16.34 -17.39
N ALA A 73 12.72 15.76 -16.36
CA ALA A 73 12.18 14.40 -16.45
C ALA A 73 11.02 14.30 -17.45
N HIS A 74 10.14 15.30 -17.51
CA HIS A 74 9.02 15.32 -18.44
C HIS A 74 9.50 15.42 -19.89
N ALA A 75 10.52 16.24 -20.15
CA ALA A 75 11.16 16.29 -21.46
C ALA A 75 11.78 14.94 -21.85
N LEU A 76 12.44 14.25 -20.90
CA LEU A 76 12.97 12.91 -21.11
C LEU A 76 11.86 11.90 -21.41
N TRP A 77 10.77 11.93 -20.65
CA TRP A 77 9.59 11.08 -20.85
C TRP A 77 8.95 11.29 -22.23
N LYS A 78 8.83 12.55 -22.69
CA LYS A 78 8.25 12.87 -24.00
C LYS A 78 9.06 12.34 -25.19
N LYS A 79 10.30 11.86 -24.99
CA LYS A 79 11.09 11.18 -26.02
C LYS A 79 10.65 9.73 -26.28
N PHE A 80 9.86 9.14 -25.38
CA PHE A 80 9.31 7.81 -25.55
C PHE A 80 8.06 7.89 -26.44
N THR A 81 8.23 7.62 -27.73
CA THR A 81 7.15 7.67 -28.73
C THR A 81 6.58 6.29 -29.06
N THR A 82 7.35 5.22 -28.85
CA THR A 82 6.88 3.84 -28.96
C THR A 82 6.03 3.50 -27.74
N VAL A 83 4.71 3.40 -27.93
CA VAL A 83 3.73 3.14 -26.87
C VAL A 83 2.91 1.92 -27.25
N VAL A 84 2.58 1.07 -26.29
CA VAL A 84 1.69 -0.08 -26.51
C VAL A 84 0.62 -0.08 -25.43
N MET A 85 -0.63 0.11 -25.82
CA MET A 85 -1.80 0.09 -24.94
C MET A 85 -2.45 -1.30 -24.93
N LEU A 86 -2.52 -1.91 -23.74
CA LEU A 86 -3.21 -3.18 -23.54
C LEU A 86 -4.65 -2.91 -23.10
N ASN A 87 -5.61 -3.17 -24.00
CA ASN A 87 -7.02 -2.79 -23.80
C ASN A 87 -7.85 -3.89 -23.12
N GLU A 88 -7.38 -5.15 -23.13
CA GLU A 88 -8.14 -6.25 -22.57
C GLU A 88 -7.98 -6.37 -21.04
N GLN A 89 -9.09 -6.23 -20.30
CA GLN A 89 -9.11 -6.48 -18.86
C GLN A 89 -9.29 -7.98 -18.56
N VAL A 90 -8.18 -8.70 -18.44
CA VAL A 90 -8.17 -10.14 -18.20
C VAL A 90 -8.54 -10.55 -16.77
N ARG A 91 -8.33 -9.67 -15.77
CA ARG A 91 -8.54 -10.05 -14.35
C ARG A 91 -10.01 -10.34 -14.02
N ALA A 92 -10.91 -9.53 -14.56
CA ALA A 92 -12.36 -9.64 -14.36
C ALA A 92 -13.07 -10.27 -15.58
N ALA A 93 -12.33 -10.99 -16.44
CA ALA A 93 -12.87 -11.55 -17.68
C ALA A 93 -14.07 -12.50 -17.45
N GLY A 94 -14.07 -13.23 -16.32
CA GLY A 94 -15.16 -14.12 -15.94
C GLY A 94 -16.40 -13.45 -15.35
N ASP A 95 -16.39 -12.12 -15.14
CA ASP A 95 -17.53 -11.37 -14.59
C ASP A 95 -17.82 -10.11 -15.43
N PRO A 96 -18.70 -10.23 -16.45
CA PRO A 96 -19.04 -9.10 -17.33
C PRO A 96 -19.64 -7.90 -16.58
N ARG A 97 -20.32 -8.13 -15.44
CA ARG A 97 -20.91 -7.05 -14.64
C ARG A 97 -19.83 -6.26 -13.91
N LEU A 98 -18.84 -6.95 -13.32
CA LEU A 98 -17.68 -6.29 -12.73
C LEU A 98 -16.87 -5.56 -13.81
N ARG A 99 -16.60 -6.22 -14.94
CA ARG A 99 -15.84 -5.63 -16.05
C ARG A 99 -16.49 -4.33 -16.54
N GLY A 100 -17.80 -4.35 -16.79
CA GLY A 100 -18.54 -3.15 -17.22
C GLY A 100 -18.51 -2.03 -16.18
N LEU A 101 -18.63 -2.35 -14.89
CA LEU A 101 -18.47 -1.38 -13.81
C LEU A 101 -17.06 -0.76 -13.80
N LEU A 102 -16.02 -1.58 -13.95
CA LEU A 102 -14.63 -1.11 -14.00
C LEU A 102 -14.33 -0.25 -15.24
N THR A 103 -15.01 -0.49 -16.36
CA THR A 103 -14.93 0.36 -17.55
C THR A 103 -15.55 1.74 -17.28
N ARG A 104 -16.79 1.79 -16.78
CA ARG A 104 -17.47 3.05 -16.44
C ARG A 104 -16.73 3.86 -15.37
N ILE A 105 -16.29 3.17 -14.30
CA ILE A 105 -14.95 3.26 -13.73
C ILE A 105 -13.97 4.28 -14.32
N ARG A 106 -13.16 3.77 -15.24
CA ARG A 106 -12.08 4.46 -15.95
C ARG A 106 -12.59 5.66 -16.75
N GLU A 107 -13.74 5.51 -17.39
CA GLU A 107 -14.35 6.54 -18.24
C GLU A 107 -14.98 7.69 -17.43
N GLY A 108 -15.21 7.52 -16.13
CA GLY A 108 -15.84 8.53 -15.28
C GLY A 108 -17.33 8.74 -15.56
N ILE A 109 -18.03 7.72 -16.08
CA ILE A 109 -19.45 7.78 -16.48
C ILE A 109 -20.37 6.96 -15.55
N GLN A 110 -19.96 6.76 -14.30
CA GLN A 110 -20.75 6.00 -13.33
C GLN A 110 -22.05 6.73 -12.96
N ASP A 111 -23.10 5.95 -12.73
CA ASP A 111 -24.41 6.49 -12.34
C ASP A 111 -24.97 5.82 -11.06
N GLN A 112 -26.23 6.13 -10.74
CA GLN A 112 -26.89 5.55 -9.57
C GLN A 112 -27.06 4.03 -9.67
N THR A 113 -27.18 3.48 -10.89
CA THR A 113 -27.33 2.03 -11.09
C THR A 113 -26.08 1.26 -10.68
N ASP A 114 -24.89 1.86 -10.82
CA ASP A 114 -23.61 1.30 -10.37
C ASP A 114 -23.51 1.25 -8.83
N VAL A 115 -24.00 2.30 -8.17
CA VAL A 115 -24.06 2.38 -6.71
C VAL A 115 -25.03 1.33 -6.16
N ASP A 116 -26.21 1.21 -6.78
CA ASP A 116 -27.24 0.24 -6.40
C ASP A 116 -26.79 -1.20 -6.67
N LEU A 117 -26.08 -1.42 -7.78
CA LEU A 117 -25.44 -2.70 -8.11
C LEU A 117 -24.54 -3.19 -6.97
N LEU A 118 -23.62 -2.33 -6.51
CA LEU A 118 -22.68 -2.65 -5.43
C LEU A 118 -23.41 -2.85 -4.09
N ASN A 119 -24.33 -1.96 -3.75
CA ASN A 119 -25.08 -2.06 -2.50
C ASN A 119 -25.96 -3.32 -2.44
N ARG A 120 -26.58 -3.72 -3.55
CA ARG A 120 -27.39 -4.94 -3.62
C ARG A 120 -26.56 -6.22 -3.60
N THR A 121 -25.38 -6.20 -4.22
CA THR A 121 -24.60 -7.43 -4.48
C THR A 121 -23.51 -7.67 -3.44
N CYS A 122 -22.89 -6.60 -2.93
CA CYS A 122 -21.65 -6.68 -2.15
C CYS A 122 -21.81 -6.17 -0.70
N TYR A 123 -22.91 -5.49 -0.37
CA TYR A 123 -23.16 -4.97 0.98
C TYR A 123 -24.29 -5.72 1.69
N GLN A 124 -24.11 -5.97 2.98
CA GLN A 124 -25.15 -6.48 3.86
C GLN A 124 -25.01 -5.81 5.23
N GLU A 125 -26.09 -5.19 5.71
CA GLU A 125 -26.09 -4.49 7.00
C GLU A 125 -25.82 -5.47 8.16
N GLY A 126 -24.97 -5.05 9.11
CA GLY A 126 -24.59 -5.84 10.28
C GLY A 126 -23.73 -7.08 10.00
N ARG A 127 -23.35 -7.35 8.74
CA ARG A 127 -22.53 -8.52 8.40
C ARG A 127 -21.10 -8.35 8.95
N ARG A 128 -20.67 -9.27 9.81
CA ARG A 128 -19.27 -9.34 10.28
C ARG A 128 -18.33 -9.70 9.14
N ILE A 129 -17.08 -9.26 9.25
CA ILE A 129 -16.01 -9.66 8.31
C ILE A 129 -15.75 -11.16 8.51
N PRO A 130 -15.84 -12.00 7.47
CA PRO A 130 -15.61 -13.44 7.57
C PRO A 130 -14.11 -13.74 7.53
N TRP A 131 -13.35 -13.32 8.55
CA TRP A 131 -11.88 -13.52 8.61
C TRP A 131 -11.46 -14.97 8.33
N GLU A 132 -12.31 -15.92 8.73
CA GLU A 132 -12.10 -17.35 8.52
C GLU A 132 -12.01 -17.79 7.04
N SER A 133 -12.51 -16.98 6.11
CA SER A 133 -12.49 -17.29 4.67
C SER A 133 -11.17 -16.92 3.99
N GLY A 134 -10.24 -16.29 4.71
CA GLY A 134 -9.02 -15.72 4.15
C GLY A 134 -9.23 -14.38 3.43
N ILE A 135 -10.38 -13.73 3.66
CA ILE A 135 -10.68 -12.40 3.11
C ILE A 135 -9.60 -11.39 3.50
N THR A 136 -9.18 -10.58 2.53
CA THR A 136 -8.29 -9.44 2.77
C THR A 136 -9.09 -8.16 2.84
N VAL A 137 -8.87 -7.34 3.85
CA VAL A 137 -9.56 -6.04 3.97
C VAL A 137 -8.69 -4.93 3.40
N VAL A 138 -9.28 -4.04 2.63
CA VAL A 138 -8.60 -2.89 2.04
C VAL A 138 -9.25 -1.61 2.54
N THR A 139 -8.39 -0.72 3.06
CA THR A 139 -8.81 0.54 3.67
C THR A 139 -7.85 1.67 3.31
N PRO A 140 -8.33 2.90 3.09
CA PRO A 140 -7.44 4.04 2.79
C PRO A 140 -6.65 4.53 4.02
N LEU A 141 -7.00 4.12 5.25
CA LEU A 141 -6.43 4.69 6.48
C LEU A 141 -5.56 3.69 7.24
N ASN A 142 -4.33 4.12 7.59
CA ASN A 142 -3.43 3.32 8.43
C ASN A 142 -4.04 2.98 9.80
N LYS A 143 -4.82 3.90 10.39
CA LYS A 143 -5.51 3.66 11.67
C LYS A 143 -6.56 2.55 11.55
N ASN A 144 -7.36 2.55 10.48
CA ASN A 144 -8.33 1.50 10.23
C ASN A 144 -7.63 0.16 9.95
N ARG A 145 -6.57 0.18 9.13
CA ARG A 145 -5.72 -1.00 8.87
C ARG A 145 -5.23 -1.63 10.17
N TRP A 146 -4.76 -0.80 11.09
CA TRP A 146 -4.29 -1.24 12.40
C TRP A 146 -5.40 -1.94 13.20
N ASN A 147 -6.54 -1.27 13.38
CA ASN A 147 -7.68 -1.80 14.14
C ASN A 147 -8.23 -3.11 13.54
N LEU A 148 -8.39 -3.15 12.21
CA LEU A 148 -8.86 -4.33 11.49
C LEU A 148 -7.89 -5.50 11.61
N ASN A 149 -6.58 -5.25 11.59
CA ASN A 149 -5.60 -6.30 11.81
C ASN A 149 -5.63 -6.86 13.24
N VAL A 150 -5.89 -6.02 14.25
CA VAL A 150 -6.10 -6.49 15.63
C VAL A 150 -7.32 -7.42 15.70
N GLU A 151 -8.45 -7.00 15.13
CA GLU A 151 -9.66 -7.83 15.05
C GLU A 151 -9.40 -9.17 14.33
N ALA A 152 -8.68 -9.11 13.20
CA ALA A 152 -8.36 -10.27 12.39
C ALA A 152 -7.45 -11.26 13.12
N VAL A 153 -6.42 -10.77 13.84
CA VAL A 153 -5.51 -11.64 14.61
C VAL A 153 -6.28 -12.33 15.74
N LEU A 154 -7.16 -11.62 16.44
CA LEU A 154 -8.03 -12.22 17.47
C LEU A 154 -8.96 -13.28 16.88
N SER A 155 -9.53 -13.03 15.69
CA SER A 155 -10.39 -13.99 15.00
C SER A 155 -9.61 -15.22 14.53
N PHE A 156 -8.41 -15.00 13.99
CA PHE A 156 -7.49 -16.06 13.54
C PHE A 156 -7.04 -16.95 14.70
N GLN A 157 -6.73 -16.35 15.86
CA GLN A 157 -6.40 -17.06 17.11
C GLN A 157 -7.52 -18.02 17.52
N LYS A 158 -8.76 -17.51 17.58
CA LYS A 158 -9.95 -18.30 17.94
C LYS A 158 -10.19 -19.44 16.96
N GLN A 159 -10.08 -19.18 15.66
CA GLN A 159 -10.26 -20.18 14.61
C GLN A 159 -9.22 -21.31 14.72
N ARG A 160 -7.96 -20.96 15.00
CA ARG A 160 -6.85 -21.93 15.09
C ARG A 160 -6.74 -22.61 16.45
N GLN A 161 -7.43 -22.10 17.48
CA GLN A 161 -7.25 -22.50 18.87
C GLN A 161 -5.77 -22.47 19.29
N ALA A 162 -5.02 -21.51 18.75
CA ALA A 162 -3.58 -21.41 18.92
C ALA A 162 -3.24 -20.44 20.06
N PRO A 163 -2.06 -20.60 20.70
CA PRO A 163 -1.57 -19.61 21.64
C PRO A 163 -1.26 -18.28 20.94
N MET A 164 -1.58 -17.17 21.59
CA MET A 164 -1.25 -15.82 21.16
C MET A 164 -0.20 -15.22 22.09
N ARG A 165 0.75 -14.50 21.50
CA ARG A 165 1.71 -13.69 22.23
C ARG A 165 1.56 -12.23 21.84
N ILE A 166 1.50 -11.34 22.82
CA ILE A 166 1.43 -9.90 22.61
C ILE A 166 2.77 -9.32 23.04
N PHE A 167 3.48 -8.68 22.11
CA PHE A 167 4.74 -8.01 22.39
C PHE A 167 4.52 -6.50 22.37
N ILE A 168 4.81 -5.83 23.47
CA ILE A 168 4.85 -4.38 23.55
C ILE A 168 6.25 -3.93 23.13
N SER A 169 6.37 -3.12 22.08
CA SER A 169 7.65 -2.57 21.66
C SER A 169 8.26 -1.72 22.77
N GLU A 170 9.59 -1.70 22.88
CA GLU A 170 10.29 -0.90 23.89
C GLU A 170 10.36 0.55 23.41
N HIS A 171 9.95 1.50 24.25
CA HIS A 171 10.06 2.94 23.98
C HIS A 171 11.04 3.58 24.96
N LYS A 172 11.90 4.46 24.45
CA LYS A 172 12.85 5.26 25.25
C LYS A 172 12.74 6.72 24.84
N TRP A 173 12.37 7.56 25.80
CA TRP A 173 12.26 9.01 25.61
C TRP A 173 13.60 9.67 25.90
N LYS A 174 13.99 10.63 25.07
CA LYS A 174 15.32 11.25 25.10
C LYS A 174 15.57 12.08 26.37
N ASP A 175 14.54 12.79 26.83
CA ASP A 175 14.68 13.86 27.82
C ASP A 175 13.97 13.57 29.17
N GLY A 176 13.61 12.32 29.45
CA GLY A 176 12.98 11.91 30.72
C GLY A 176 11.79 10.98 30.55
N GLN A 177 10.90 10.96 31.55
CA GLN A 177 9.64 10.22 31.47
C GLN A 177 8.61 11.00 30.64
N PRO A 178 7.83 10.35 29.76
CA PRO A 178 6.75 11.01 29.04
C PRO A 178 5.63 11.45 29.99
N THR A 179 4.79 12.37 29.51
CA THR A 179 3.46 12.56 30.12
C THR A 179 2.59 11.31 29.90
N GLU A 180 1.55 11.14 30.71
CA GLU A 180 0.60 10.04 30.53
C GLU A 180 -0.06 10.06 29.15
N GLU A 181 -0.43 11.25 28.66
CA GLU A 181 -0.97 11.46 27.32
C GLU A 181 0.04 11.04 26.24
N GLU A 182 1.30 11.48 26.33
CA GLU A 182 2.33 11.13 25.37
C GLU A 182 2.59 9.61 25.34
N ALA A 183 2.64 8.97 26.50
CA ALA A 183 2.80 7.53 26.62
C ALA A 183 1.62 6.77 25.98
N LEU A 184 0.37 7.15 26.30
CA LEU A 184 -0.84 6.55 25.75
C LEU A 184 -0.92 6.73 24.23
N MET A 185 -0.66 7.94 23.75
CA MET A 185 -0.72 8.26 22.33
C MET A 185 0.38 7.56 21.54
N MET A 186 1.59 7.45 22.11
CA MET A 186 2.70 6.74 21.48
C MET A 186 2.46 5.22 21.44
N MET A 187 1.79 4.67 22.45
CA MET A 187 1.34 3.27 22.48
C MET A 187 0.19 3.00 21.50
N GLY A 188 -0.71 3.95 21.30
CA GLY A 188 -1.78 3.87 20.29
C GLY A 188 -1.29 4.06 18.85
N TYR A 189 -0.06 4.53 18.67
CA TYR A 189 0.53 4.75 17.35
C TYR A 189 1.12 3.46 16.79
N GLY A 190 0.43 2.85 15.82
CA GLY A 190 0.88 1.66 15.08
C GLY A 190 2.10 1.90 14.19
N ASP A 191 2.16 1.20 13.07
CA ASP A 191 3.19 1.38 12.04
C ASP A 191 2.71 2.26 10.86
N ASP A 192 3.67 2.97 10.25
CA ASP A 192 3.50 3.69 8.99
C ASP A 192 4.81 3.72 8.18
N SER A 193 4.83 4.47 7.07
CA SER A 193 6.00 4.57 6.20
C SER A 193 7.25 5.20 6.87
N ALA A 194 7.08 6.01 7.91
CA ALA A 194 8.16 6.64 8.65
C ALA A 194 8.54 5.84 9.92
N ILE A 195 7.59 5.10 10.49
CA ILE A 195 7.75 4.32 11.70
C ILE A 195 7.37 2.87 11.38
N PRO A 196 8.32 2.04 10.91
CA PRO A 196 8.04 0.69 10.43
C PRO A 196 7.72 -0.31 11.56
N VAL A 197 8.07 0.05 12.80
CA VAL A 197 7.86 -0.78 14.00
C VAL A 197 6.52 -0.39 14.66
N PRO A 198 5.53 -1.28 14.73
CA PRO A 198 4.30 -0.99 15.47
C PRO A 198 4.56 -0.95 16.98
N ALA A 199 3.76 -0.20 17.73
CA ALA A 199 3.87 -0.15 19.18
C ALA A 199 3.54 -1.49 19.86
N ILE A 200 2.66 -2.28 19.25
CA ILE A 200 2.26 -3.60 19.71
C ILE A 200 2.46 -4.58 18.55
N PHE A 201 2.89 -5.81 18.82
CA PHE A 201 2.90 -6.88 17.83
C PHE A 201 2.22 -8.10 18.43
N MET A 202 1.03 -8.44 17.91
CA MET A 202 0.33 -9.67 18.27
C MET A 202 0.78 -10.79 17.34
N PHE A 203 1.23 -11.90 17.90
CA PHE A 203 1.72 -13.06 17.19
C PHE A 203 0.82 -14.26 17.46
N VAL A 204 0.39 -14.91 16.38
CA VAL A 204 -0.26 -16.22 16.38
C VAL A 204 0.46 -17.06 15.33
N PRO A 205 0.93 -18.29 15.65
CA PRO A 205 1.59 -19.15 14.68
C PRO A 205 0.76 -19.34 13.41
N GLY A 206 1.39 -19.19 12.25
CA GLY A 206 0.76 -19.30 10.94
C GLY A 206 0.04 -18.05 10.46
N MET A 207 0.03 -16.94 11.22
CA MET A 207 -0.61 -15.71 10.78
C MET A 207 0.17 -15.05 9.64
N ALA A 208 -0.55 -14.31 8.79
CA ALA A 208 0.09 -13.53 7.74
C ALA A 208 0.67 -12.24 8.28
N VAL A 209 1.90 -11.93 7.90
CA VAL A 209 2.59 -10.68 8.22
C VAL A 209 3.13 -10.00 6.97
N VAL A 210 3.33 -8.69 7.06
CA VAL A 210 4.01 -7.87 6.07
C VAL A 210 5.23 -7.23 6.70
N VAL A 211 6.37 -7.31 6.02
CA VAL A 211 7.59 -6.63 6.44
C VAL A 211 7.50 -5.16 6.04
N ASN A 212 7.83 -4.25 6.96
CA ASN A 212 7.62 -2.81 6.79
C ASN A 212 8.89 -2.05 6.36
N GLN A 213 10.05 -2.70 6.37
CA GLN A 213 11.31 -2.09 5.98
C GLN A 213 12.21 -3.10 5.25
N ASN A 214 13.06 -2.61 4.35
CA ASN A 214 14.10 -3.43 3.74
C ASN A 214 15.15 -3.78 4.80
N THR A 215 15.24 -5.04 5.19
CA THR A 215 16.21 -5.51 6.19
C THR A 215 17.33 -6.31 5.52
N HIS A 216 16.96 -7.29 4.69
CA HIS A 216 17.91 -8.16 3.99
C HIS A 216 17.46 -8.35 2.53
N GLN A 217 17.77 -7.38 1.68
CA GLN A 217 17.32 -7.38 0.29
C GLN A 217 17.82 -8.61 -0.49
N GLY A 218 19.08 -9.04 -0.25
CA GLY A 218 19.63 -10.27 -0.85
C GLY A 218 18.92 -11.56 -0.40
N LEU A 219 18.25 -11.54 0.76
CA LEU A 219 17.42 -12.64 1.26
C LEU A 219 15.93 -12.42 0.96
N LYS A 220 15.60 -11.44 0.10
CA LYS A 220 14.24 -11.05 -0.30
C LYS A 220 13.37 -10.53 0.86
N VAL A 221 13.96 -10.21 2.02
CA VAL A 221 13.28 -9.58 3.16
C VAL A 221 13.17 -8.07 2.89
N VAL A 222 12.12 -7.71 2.15
CA VAL A 222 11.88 -6.35 1.64
C VAL A 222 10.51 -5.81 2.04
N ASN A 223 10.41 -4.48 2.13
CA ASN A 223 9.21 -3.75 2.48
C ASN A 223 8.03 -4.12 1.56
N GLY A 224 6.89 -4.46 2.16
CA GLY A 224 5.66 -4.82 1.45
C GLY A 224 5.54 -6.31 1.13
N SER A 225 6.61 -7.09 1.31
CA SER A 225 6.55 -8.54 1.11
C SER A 225 5.75 -9.21 2.21
N ARG A 226 4.90 -10.15 1.80
CA ARG A 226 4.04 -10.94 2.67
C ARG A 226 4.72 -12.25 3.06
N TYR A 227 4.61 -12.61 4.32
CA TYR A 227 5.14 -13.85 4.89
C TYR A 227 4.10 -14.52 5.77
N VAL A 228 4.33 -15.80 6.06
CA VAL A 228 3.69 -16.53 7.15
C VAL A 228 4.65 -16.49 8.34
N ALA A 229 4.19 -16.00 9.49
CA ALA A 229 4.96 -16.00 10.72
C ALA A 229 4.81 -17.36 11.40
N LEU A 230 5.89 -18.14 11.48
CA LEU A 230 5.85 -19.51 11.96
C LEU A 230 6.08 -19.63 13.47
N ASP A 231 7.09 -18.93 13.98
CA ASP A 231 7.48 -18.97 15.38
C ASP A 231 8.18 -17.67 15.81
N VAL A 232 8.33 -17.47 17.11
CA VAL A 232 9.02 -16.34 17.73
C VAL A 232 10.12 -16.81 18.66
N ILE A 233 11.30 -16.21 18.52
CA ILE A 233 12.42 -16.41 19.43
C ILE A 233 12.22 -15.43 20.59
N LEU A 234 11.99 -15.93 21.79
CA LEU A 234 11.78 -15.09 22.97
C LEU A 234 13.09 -14.45 23.44
N ASP A 235 13.03 -13.19 23.80
CA ASP A 235 14.13 -12.50 24.48
C ASP A 235 14.01 -12.73 25.99
N LYS A 236 15.06 -13.29 26.61
CA LYS A 236 15.07 -13.58 28.06
C LYS A 236 14.96 -12.31 28.90
N LYS A 237 15.31 -11.14 28.35
CA LYS A 237 15.15 -9.84 29.02
C LYS A 237 13.67 -9.48 29.27
N TYR A 238 12.76 -10.00 28.45
CA TYR A 238 11.33 -9.66 28.49
C TYR A 238 10.48 -10.92 28.74
N PRO A 239 10.41 -11.39 30.00
CA PRO A 239 9.63 -12.58 30.33
C PRO A 239 8.16 -12.41 29.95
N GLY A 240 7.51 -13.55 29.68
CA GLY A 240 6.09 -13.59 29.33
C GLY A 240 5.20 -13.68 30.57
N TYR A 241 4.15 -12.88 30.60
CA TYR A 241 3.13 -12.85 31.64
C TYR A 241 1.84 -13.44 31.07
N ARG A 242 1.41 -14.57 31.59
CA ARG A 242 0.18 -15.23 31.14
C ARG A 242 -1.04 -14.44 31.64
N ILE A 243 -1.84 -13.93 30.70
CA ILE A 243 -3.05 -13.15 31.03
C ILE A 243 -4.35 -13.94 30.77
N SER A 244 -4.29 -15.03 30.02
CA SER A 244 -5.40 -15.99 29.83
C SER A 244 -4.86 -17.41 29.60
N ARG A 245 -5.76 -18.38 29.38
CA ARG A 245 -5.36 -19.76 29.04
C ARG A 245 -4.47 -19.82 27.79
N ASP A 246 -4.69 -18.96 26.82
CA ASP A 246 -4.08 -18.99 25.49
C ASP A 246 -3.25 -17.74 25.16
N THR A 247 -3.24 -16.71 26.03
CA THR A 247 -2.57 -15.43 25.74
C THR A 247 -1.45 -15.12 26.74
N THR A 248 -0.29 -14.76 26.19
CA THR A 248 0.90 -14.31 26.95
C THR A 248 1.30 -12.90 26.52
N LEU A 249 1.51 -12.01 27.49
CA LEU A 249 1.97 -10.63 27.29
C LEU A 249 3.46 -10.50 27.57
N HIS A 250 4.18 -9.76 26.74
CA HIS A 250 5.60 -9.44 26.91
C HIS A 250 5.81 -7.91 26.90
N PHE A 251 6.47 -7.39 27.93
CA PHE A 251 6.85 -5.96 28.03
C PHE A 251 8.18 -5.68 27.34
N GLY A 252 8.23 -5.99 26.05
CA GLY A 252 9.39 -5.81 25.18
C GLY A 252 9.26 -6.66 23.92
N PRO A 253 10.08 -6.40 22.91
CA PRO A 253 10.05 -7.18 21.67
C PRO A 253 10.64 -8.58 21.86
N PRO A 254 10.29 -9.54 20.99
CA PRO A 254 10.98 -10.83 20.94
C PRO A 254 12.42 -10.63 20.45
N ALA A 255 13.27 -11.65 20.56
CA ALA A 255 14.60 -11.64 19.95
C ALA A 255 14.52 -11.73 18.42
N GLY A 256 13.44 -12.33 17.88
CA GLY A 256 13.14 -12.33 16.46
C GLY A 256 11.89 -13.14 16.12
N VAL A 257 11.46 -13.09 14.86
CA VAL A 257 10.35 -13.89 14.32
C VAL A 257 10.81 -14.68 13.10
N LEU A 258 10.44 -15.95 13.04
CA LEU A 258 10.69 -16.83 11.89
C LEU A 258 9.59 -16.63 10.85
N LEU A 259 10.02 -16.27 9.64
CA LEU A 259 9.15 -15.98 8.51
C LEU A 259 9.39 -16.99 7.40
N ALA A 260 8.30 -17.39 6.72
CA ALA A 260 8.35 -18.21 5.53
C ALA A 260 7.50 -17.61 4.41
N SER A 261 7.95 -17.77 3.18
CA SER A 261 7.23 -17.43 1.96
C SER A 261 7.76 -18.30 0.81
N GLU A 262 7.10 -18.24 -0.34
CA GLU A 262 7.63 -18.88 -1.55
C GLU A 262 9.03 -18.33 -1.92
N SER A 263 9.27 -17.03 -1.67
CA SER A 263 10.56 -16.40 -1.98
C SER A 263 11.71 -16.90 -1.11
N THR A 264 11.43 -17.46 0.07
CA THR A 264 12.43 -17.99 1.00
C THR A 264 12.58 -19.51 0.93
N ARG A 265 11.80 -20.21 0.09
CA ARG A 265 11.74 -21.68 0.06
C ARG A 265 13.09 -22.39 -0.10
N ASP A 266 14.00 -21.76 -0.84
CA ASP A 266 15.32 -22.32 -1.17
C ASP A 266 16.40 -21.95 -0.13
N LEU A 267 16.04 -21.18 0.91
CA LEU A 267 16.97 -20.79 1.97
C LEU A 267 17.17 -21.92 2.98
N HIS A 268 18.43 -22.19 3.31
CA HIS A 268 18.83 -23.24 4.24
C HIS A 268 19.90 -22.69 5.19
N PHE A 269 19.49 -22.31 6.39
CA PHE A 269 20.40 -21.82 7.44
C PHE A 269 20.61 -22.89 8.51
N VAL A 270 21.85 -23.05 8.98
CA VAL A 270 22.17 -23.99 10.06
C VAL A 270 21.42 -23.59 11.33
N GLY A 271 20.71 -24.54 11.93
CA GLY A 271 19.95 -24.30 13.17
C GLY A 271 18.59 -23.64 12.98
N MET A 272 18.13 -23.46 11.74
CA MET A 272 16.79 -22.95 11.42
C MET A 272 16.02 -23.94 10.53
N PRO A 273 14.69 -23.97 10.60
CA PRO A 273 13.90 -24.75 9.66
C PRO A 273 14.16 -24.32 8.20
N PRO A 274 14.26 -25.26 7.25
CA PRO A 274 14.39 -24.95 5.82
C PRO A 274 13.27 -24.03 5.33
N GLY A 275 13.58 -23.19 4.36
CA GLY A 275 12.61 -22.27 3.77
C GLY A 275 12.27 -21.05 4.63
N THR A 276 12.96 -20.85 5.77
CA THR A 276 12.68 -19.76 6.72
C THR A 276 13.77 -18.70 6.77
N VAL A 277 13.38 -17.49 7.17
CA VAL A 277 14.29 -16.37 7.43
C VAL A 277 13.93 -15.73 8.77
N LEU A 278 14.95 -15.26 9.50
CA LEU A 278 14.77 -14.58 10.77
C LEU A 278 14.62 -13.07 10.53
N LEU A 279 13.56 -12.47 11.08
CA LEU A 279 13.43 -11.03 11.19
C LEU A 279 13.70 -10.61 12.64
N ALA A 280 14.79 -9.85 12.84
CA ALA A 280 15.17 -9.31 14.14
C ALA A 280 14.52 -7.93 14.40
N PRO A 281 14.34 -7.53 15.68
CA PRO A 281 13.92 -6.19 16.03
C PRO A 281 14.93 -5.13 15.58
N ILE A 282 14.42 -3.95 15.26
CA ILE A 282 15.20 -2.75 14.97
C ILE A 282 14.82 -1.63 15.94
N SER A 283 15.65 -0.60 16.01
CA SER A 283 15.34 0.66 16.70
C SER A 283 15.07 1.76 15.68
N THR A 284 13.97 2.49 15.84
CA THR A 284 13.59 3.63 15.00
C THR A 284 13.40 4.87 15.87
N LYS A 285 14.00 5.99 15.45
CA LYS A 285 13.77 7.29 16.07
C LYS A 285 12.47 7.90 15.56
N ILE A 286 11.62 8.34 16.48
CA ILE A 286 10.35 9.01 16.24
C ILE A 286 10.53 10.45 16.71
N GLU A 287 10.81 11.34 15.76
CA GLU A 287 11.09 12.74 16.07
C GLU A 287 9.82 13.51 16.43
N CYS A 288 9.93 14.49 17.32
CA CYS A 288 8.86 15.45 17.55
C CYS A 288 8.47 16.15 16.26
N GLN A 289 7.16 16.23 16.00
CA GLN A 289 6.64 16.84 14.78
C GLN A 289 5.41 17.69 15.12
N SER A 290 5.27 18.83 14.46
CA SER A 290 4.14 19.75 14.67
C SER A 290 2.76 19.09 14.48
N LYS A 291 2.67 18.07 13.62
CA LYS A 291 1.45 17.27 13.43
C LYS A 291 1.10 16.34 14.61
N ARG A 292 1.99 16.20 15.59
CA ARG A 292 1.79 15.46 16.85
C ARG A 292 2.03 16.43 18.01
N PRO A 293 1.09 17.37 18.25
CA PRO A 293 1.27 18.39 19.29
C PRO A 293 1.37 17.79 20.70
N TRP A 294 0.85 16.57 20.89
CA TRP A 294 0.95 15.78 22.12
C TRP A 294 2.34 15.17 22.37
N GLN A 295 3.23 15.16 21.36
CA GLN A 295 4.58 14.61 21.50
C GLN A 295 5.54 15.73 21.90
N GLN A 296 6.15 15.61 23.08
CA GLN A 296 7.00 16.64 23.66
C GLN A 296 8.48 16.37 23.38
N CYS A 297 8.91 15.10 23.38
CA CYS A 297 10.29 14.74 23.10
C CYS A 297 10.45 13.58 22.11
N ASP A 298 11.66 13.46 21.56
CA ASP A 298 12.01 12.39 20.64
C ASP A 298 11.92 11.04 21.36
N VAL A 299 11.35 10.05 20.66
CA VAL A 299 11.20 8.69 21.20
C VAL A 299 11.94 7.70 20.32
N THR A 300 12.73 6.82 20.92
CA THR A 300 13.26 5.65 20.22
C THR A 300 12.36 4.46 20.48
N ARG A 301 11.82 3.85 19.42
CA ARG A 301 11.01 2.62 19.50
C ARG A 301 11.82 1.43 19.00
N ARG A 302 11.94 0.38 19.80
CA ARG A 302 12.58 -0.88 19.44
C ARG A 302 11.55 -2.02 19.35
N GLY A 303 11.51 -2.68 18.19
CA GLY A 303 10.58 -3.79 17.96
C GLY A 303 10.69 -4.38 16.55
N LEU A 304 9.82 -5.34 16.24
CA LEU A 304 9.83 -6.01 14.94
C LEU A 304 9.33 -5.07 13.84
N PRO A 305 10.05 -4.90 12.72
CA PRO A 305 9.61 -4.06 11.60
C PRO A 305 8.62 -4.82 10.69
N CYS A 306 7.56 -5.37 11.29
CA CYS A 306 6.49 -6.05 10.57
C CYS A 306 5.14 -5.88 11.29
N ALA A 307 4.06 -6.00 10.54
CA ALA A 307 2.69 -5.97 11.05
C ALA A 307 1.88 -7.15 10.51
N ALA A 308 0.75 -7.46 11.16
CA ALA A 308 -0.21 -8.42 10.60
C ALA A 308 -0.74 -7.91 9.25
N ALA A 309 -1.06 -8.84 8.35
CA ALA A 309 -1.36 -8.54 6.95
C ALA A 309 -2.75 -9.04 6.52
N PHE A 310 -3.73 -9.08 7.41
CA PHE A 310 -5.13 -9.39 7.07
C PHE A 310 -5.84 -8.19 6.45
N ALA A 311 -5.50 -6.99 6.93
CA ALA A 311 -5.90 -5.72 6.35
C ALA A 311 -4.68 -4.97 5.77
N CYS A 312 -4.87 -4.34 4.61
CA CYS A 312 -3.86 -3.57 3.90
C CYS A 312 -4.38 -2.17 3.54
N THR A 313 -3.48 -1.22 3.34
CA THR A 313 -3.88 0.03 2.69
C THR A 313 -4.13 -0.19 1.19
N ASP A 314 -4.99 0.64 0.60
CA ASP A 314 -5.26 0.66 -0.85
C ASP A 314 -3.97 0.78 -1.69
N TYR A 315 -3.03 1.63 -1.30
CA TYR A 315 -1.69 1.72 -1.94
C TYR A 315 -0.93 0.39 -1.92
N LYS A 316 -1.04 -0.41 -0.85
CA LYS A 316 -0.29 -1.67 -0.68
C LYS A 316 -0.92 -2.86 -1.40
N VAL A 317 -2.15 -2.73 -1.91
CA VAL A 317 -2.79 -3.77 -2.74
C VAL A 317 -2.66 -3.49 -4.24
N GLN A 318 -2.03 -2.39 -4.63
CA GLN A 318 -1.66 -2.16 -6.02
C GLN A 318 -0.85 -3.36 -6.55
N SER A 319 -1.15 -3.75 -7.79
CA SER A 319 -0.65 -4.96 -8.46
C SER A 319 -1.03 -6.34 -7.88
N ARG A 320 -1.89 -6.42 -6.85
CA ARG A 320 -2.39 -7.71 -6.34
C ARG A 320 -3.71 -8.14 -6.98
N THR A 321 -3.94 -9.45 -7.01
CA THR A 321 -5.26 -10.04 -7.29
C THR A 321 -5.73 -10.76 -6.02
N LEU A 322 -6.96 -10.48 -5.59
CA LEU A 322 -7.53 -10.95 -4.34
C LEU A 322 -8.83 -11.72 -4.64
N ASP A 323 -8.88 -12.99 -4.27
CA ASP A 323 -10.06 -13.84 -4.52
C ASP A 323 -11.25 -13.41 -3.65
N GLN A 324 -11.00 -13.07 -2.39
CA GLN A 324 -11.98 -12.44 -1.50
C GLN A 324 -11.42 -11.18 -0.89
N VAL A 325 -12.16 -10.08 -1.04
CA VAL A 325 -11.76 -8.76 -0.57
C VAL A 325 -12.91 -8.02 0.10
N ALA A 326 -12.66 -7.38 1.23
CA ALA A 326 -13.57 -6.41 1.81
C ALA A 326 -13.06 -4.99 1.55
N LEU A 327 -13.91 -4.11 1.03
CA LEU A 327 -13.53 -2.77 0.59
C LEU A 327 -14.24 -1.69 1.43
N GLU A 328 -13.49 -0.67 1.82
CA GLU A 328 -14.05 0.50 2.51
C GLU A 328 -14.61 1.53 1.52
N LEU A 329 -13.95 1.75 0.38
CA LEU A 329 -14.32 2.72 -0.66
C LEU A 329 -14.56 4.15 -0.13
N ARG A 330 -13.62 4.67 0.67
CA ARG A 330 -13.67 6.02 1.26
C ARG A 330 -12.42 6.84 0.94
N GLY A 331 -12.48 8.14 1.18
CA GLY A 331 -11.33 9.03 1.11
C GLY A 331 -10.37 8.88 2.30
N THR A 332 -9.20 9.51 2.18
CA THR A 332 -8.11 9.48 3.18
C THR A 332 -8.24 10.56 4.27
N ARG A 333 -9.21 11.47 4.14
CA ARG A 333 -9.51 12.52 5.12
C ARG A 333 -10.86 12.26 5.78
N THR A 334 -11.01 12.69 7.02
CA THR A 334 -12.29 12.69 7.74
C THR A 334 -12.57 14.12 8.19
N THR A 335 -13.75 14.63 7.88
CA THR A 335 -14.19 15.98 8.25
C THR A 335 -15.35 15.88 9.23
N ASN A 336 -15.38 16.74 10.24
CA ASN A 336 -16.54 16.85 11.11
C ASN A 336 -17.60 17.73 10.44
N ILE A 337 -18.77 17.13 10.18
CA ILE A 337 -19.96 17.83 9.67
C ILE A 337 -21.05 17.58 10.71
N ASP A 338 -21.58 18.65 11.31
CA ASP A 338 -22.62 18.60 12.34
C ASP A 338 -22.27 17.66 13.52
N GLY A 339 -21.02 17.72 13.98
CA GLY A 339 -20.51 16.88 15.07
C GLY A 339 -20.30 15.40 14.70
N LYS A 340 -20.55 15.00 13.45
CA LYS A 340 -20.30 13.64 12.96
C LYS A 340 -19.04 13.59 12.11
N ALA A 341 -18.20 12.61 12.39
CA ALA A 341 -17.02 12.32 11.59
C ALA A 341 -17.46 11.70 10.25
N VAL A 342 -17.36 12.48 9.17
CA VAL A 342 -17.73 12.06 7.81
C VAL A 342 -16.47 11.84 6.97
N PRO A 343 -16.26 10.63 6.42
CA PRO A 343 -15.15 10.40 5.50
C PRO A 343 -15.31 11.23 4.22
N ALA A 344 -14.20 11.74 3.73
CA ALA A 344 -14.10 12.42 2.44
C ALA A 344 -14.51 11.51 1.28
N GLN A 345 -14.69 12.11 0.11
CA GLN A 345 -14.97 11.39 -1.13
C GLN A 345 -13.82 10.43 -1.46
N CYS A 346 -14.15 9.25 -1.96
CA CYS A 346 -13.16 8.31 -2.49
C CYS A 346 -12.49 8.89 -3.75
N ASP A 347 -11.16 8.96 -3.77
CA ASP A 347 -10.41 9.37 -4.96
C ASP A 347 -10.67 8.37 -6.12
N PRO A 348 -10.81 8.84 -7.38
CA PRO A 348 -11.19 7.99 -8.51
C PRO A 348 -10.16 6.87 -8.76
N TYR A 349 -8.87 7.12 -8.52
CA TYR A 349 -7.84 6.09 -8.62
C TYR A 349 -7.97 5.08 -7.48
N SER A 350 -8.25 5.53 -6.26
CA SER A 350 -8.50 4.62 -5.13
C SER A 350 -9.71 3.72 -5.39
N LEU A 351 -10.81 4.29 -5.91
CA LEU A 351 -12.02 3.56 -6.27
C LEU A 351 -11.70 2.45 -7.30
N TYR A 352 -11.04 2.82 -8.40
CA TYR A 352 -10.67 1.86 -9.43
C TYR A 352 -9.69 0.80 -8.91
N VAL A 353 -8.63 1.20 -8.20
CA VAL A 353 -7.62 0.27 -7.68
C VAL A 353 -8.26 -0.75 -6.75
N GLN A 354 -9.09 -0.31 -5.80
CA GLN A 354 -9.75 -1.19 -4.82
C GLN A 354 -10.65 -2.23 -5.49
N LEU A 355 -11.57 -1.80 -6.36
CA LEU A 355 -12.52 -2.70 -7.03
C LEU A 355 -11.82 -3.65 -8.01
N SER A 356 -10.82 -3.15 -8.74
CA SER A 356 -10.08 -3.93 -9.74
C SER A 356 -9.13 -4.96 -9.14
N ARG A 357 -9.04 -5.12 -7.81
CA ARG A 357 -8.26 -6.21 -7.19
C ARG A 357 -8.99 -7.54 -7.23
N SER A 358 -10.32 -7.54 -7.31
CA SER A 358 -11.11 -8.78 -7.36
C SER A 358 -11.31 -9.28 -8.79
N ARG A 359 -11.60 -10.58 -8.90
CA ARG A 359 -11.96 -11.25 -10.16
C ARG A 359 -13.47 -11.23 -10.44
N SER A 360 -14.30 -11.02 -9.42
CA SER A 360 -15.77 -11.04 -9.54
C SER A 360 -16.44 -10.22 -8.44
N LEU A 361 -17.68 -9.76 -8.68
CA LEU A 361 -18.51 -9.10 -7.66
C LEU A 361 -18.79 -10.02 -6.45
N LYS A 362 -18.87 -11.34 -6.66
CA LYS A 362 -19.05 -12.33 -5.60
C LYS A 362 -17.86 -12.37 -4.63
N GLY A 363 -16.67 -12.05 -5.11
CA GLY A 363 -15.46 -11.94 -4.30
C GLY A 363 -15.35 -10.62 -3.52
N ILE A 364 -16.29 -9.69 -3.69
CA ILE A 364 -16.26 -8.37 -3.05
C ILE A 364 -17.30 -8.30 -1.93
N MET A 365 -16.85 -7.87 -0.76
CA MET A 365 -17.68 -7.42 0.36
C MET A 365 -17.46 -5.91 0.56
N LEU A 366 -18.51 -5.14 0.82
CA LEU A 366 -18.37 -3.76 1.26
C LEU A 366 -18.47 -3.67 2.78
N LEU A 367 -17.56 -2.93 3.41
CA LEU A 367 -17.61 -2.66 4.85
C LEU A 367 -18.73 -1.67 5.23
N SER A 368 -19.16 -0.85 4.27
CA SER A 368 -20.22 0.13 4.44
C SER A 368 -20.96 0.33 3.13
N LYS A 369 -22.19 0.85 3.21
CA LYS A 369 -22.97 1.20 2.01
C LYS A 369 -22.15 2.15 1.11
N ALA A 370 -22.09 1.84 -0.19
CA ALA A 370 -21.55 2.72 -1.21
C ALA A 370 -22.39 4.00 -1.28
N ARG A 371 -21.73 5.17 -1.33
CA ARG A 371 -22.39 6.47 -1.37
C ARG A 371 -22.37 7.01 -2.79
N GLY A 372 -23.46 7.64 -3.22
CA GLY A 372 -23.53 8.27 -4.54
C GLY A 372 -22.36 9.23 -4.81
N LYS A 373 -21.98 10.04 -3.82
CA LYS A 373 -20.84 10.97 -3.93
C LYS A 373 -19.49 10.32 -4.22
N ASP A 374 -19.29 9.03 -3.88
CA ASP A 374 -18.04 8.33 -4.15
C ASP A 374 -17.97 7.81 -5.60
N PHE A 375 -19.06 7.89 -6.37
CA PHE A 375 -19.18 7.34 -7.73
C PHE A 375 -19.64 8.37 -8.73
N ILE A 376 -20.78 9.02 -8.48
CA ILE A 376 -21.45 9.92 -9.42
C ILE A 376 -20.61 11.20 -9.56
N GLY A 377 -20.15 11.46 -10.78
CA GLY A 377 -19.24 12.58 -11.08
C GLY A 377 -17.81 12.38 -10.56
N ASN A 378 -17.47 11.18 -10.05
CA ASN A 378 -16.12 10.86 -9.60
C ASN A 378 -15.24 10.45 -10.79
N LYS A 379 -14.69 11.43 -11.48
CA LYS A 379 -13.89 11.24 -12.69
C LYS A 379 -12.43 11.68 -12.51
N VAL A 380 -11.56 11.08 -13.30
CA VAL A 380 -10.18 11.52 -13.47
C VAL A 380 -10.17 12.96 -14.05
N PRO A 381 -9.24 13.84 -13.64
CA PRO A 381 -9.16 15.21 -14.18
C PRO A 381 -9.01 15.26 -15.70
N ASP A 382 -9.66 16.22 -16.36
CA ASP A 382 -9.72 16.30 -17.83
C ASP A 382 -8.34 16.42 -18.49
N ASN A 383 -7.35 17.05 -17.82
CA ASN A 383 -5.98 17.13 -18.34
C ASN A 383 -5.25 15.77 -18.34
N MET A 384 -5.53 14.90 -17.37
CA MET A 384 -5.01 13.53 -17.37
C MET A 384 -5.68 12.71 -18.48
N VAL A 385 -6.99 12.88 -18.68
CA VAL A 385 -7.72 12.23 -19.78
C VAL A 385 -7.12 12.61 -21.14
N ALA A 386 -6.90 13.92 -21.37
CA ALA A 386 -6.26 14.39 -22.60
C ALA A 386 -4.84 13.82 -22.79
N ALA A 387 -4.04 13.76 -21.72
CA ALA A 387 -2.69 13.21 -21.79
C ALA A 387 -2.69 11.69 -22.07
N GLU A 388 -3.69 10.94 -21.60
CA GLU A 388 -3.84 9.52 -21.91
C GLU A 388 -4.31 9.30 -23.36
N GLN A 389 -5.18 10.16 -23.90
CA GLN A 389 -5.55 10.14 -25.31
C GLN A 389 -4.34 10.34 -26.25
N GLU A 390 -3.38 11.20 -25.86
CA GLU A 390 -2.12 11.33 -26.61
C GLU A 390 -1.33 10.00 -26.66
N LEU A 391 -1.35 9.21 -25.58
CA LEU A 391 -0.70 7.89 -25.55
C LEU A 391 -1.44 6.87 -26.42
N GLU A 392 -2.77 6.93 -26.49
CA GLU A 392 -3.57 6.07 -27.37
C GLU A 392 -3.21 6.32 -28.84
N VAL A 393 -3.10 7.58 -29.26
CA VAL A 393 -2.67 7.94 -30.63
C VAL A 393 -1.25 7.44 -30.94
N LEU A 394 -0.32 7.58 -29.99
CA LEU A 394 1.04 7.02 -30.13
C LEU A 394 1.01 5.49 -30.24
N SER A 395 0.12 4.83 -29.50
CA SER A 395 -0.04 3.38 -29.56
C SER A 395 -0.58 2.91 -30.90
N GLU A 396 -1.58 3.60 -31.46
CA GLU A 396 -2.08 3.29 -32.80
C GLU A 396 -1.00 3.44 -33.87
N THR A 397 -0.18 4.49 -33.75
CA THR A 397 0.96 4.73 -34.65
C THR A 397 1.99 3.61 -34.53
N THR A 398 2.35 3.26 -33.30
CA THR A 398 3.30 2.17 -33.00
C THR A 398 2.83 0.84 -33.58
N ILE A 399 1.54 0.50 -33.43
CA ILE A 399 0.97 -0.75 -33.96
C ILE A 399 1.01 -0.75 -35.49
N LYS A 400 0.61 0.35 -36.15
CA LYS A 400 0.66 0.46 -37.61
C LYS A 400 2.08 0.30 -38.17
N GLU A 401 3.07 0.91 -37.51
CA GLU A 401 4.48 0.75 -37.89
C GLU A 401 4.94 -0.70 -37.72
N ALA A 402 4.62 -1.32 -36.58
CA ALA A 402 4.95 -2.71 -36.28
C ALA A 402 4.32 -3.70 -37.27
N GLU A 403 3.08 -3.48 -37.71
CA GLU A 403 2.40 -4.30 -38.73
C GLU A 403 3.07 -4.21 -40.11
N CYS A 404 3.80 -3.14 -40.38
CA CYS A 404 4.57 -2.98 -41.63
C CYS A 404 5.95 -3.64 -41.56
N TRP A 405 6.37 -4.15 -40.40
CA TRP A 405 7.67 -4.80 -40.27
C TRP A 405 7.62 -6.23 -40.80
N ASP A 406 8.67 -6.62 -41.49
CA ASP A 406 8.88 -8.02 -41.86
C ASP A 406 9.45 -8.75 -40.64
N TRP A 407 8.58 -9.46 -39.92
CA TRP A 407 8.94 -10.18 -38.69
C TRP A 407 9.68 -11.50 -38.97
N THR A 408 10.00 -11.82 -40.23
CA THR A 408 10.85 -12.97 -40.55
C THR A 408 12.33 -12.63 -40.42
N GLU A 409 12.88 -12.82 -39.22
CA GLU A 409 14.29 -13.19 -39.00
C GLU A 409 14.38 -14.46 -38.16
#